data_AF-A0AA38NYI2-F1
#
_entry.id   AF-A0AA38NYI2-F1
#
_cell.length_a   1.000
_cell.length_b   1.000
_cell.length_c   1.000
_cell.angle_alpha   90.00
_cell.angle_beta   90.00
_cell.angle_gamma   90.00
#
_symmetry.space_group_name_H-M   'P 1'
#
loop_
_entity.id
_entity.type
_entity.pdbx_description
1 polymer ?
#
loop_
_entity_poly.entity_id
_entity_poly.type
_entity_poly.pdbx_seq_one_letter_code
_entity_poly.pdbx_strand_id
1 'polypeptide(L)'
;NAGITRKLTSLQRQAARLITGAMNTTATDILDIHAALLPMPLEIERHRHRAATRLTTLPASHPLAENVKKASRYSRRSRHFSPLHELMGTFGLKPARMETRKAVRYEANWDPKLNINIYDNEREAMRALRLDEAEVQVFTDGSGFQGGVGAAAVLYRDGEEQRLLRYRLGVE
;
A
#
# COMPACT_ATOMS: atom_id res chain seq x y z
N ASN A 1 0.51 -13.15 -24.11
CA ASN A 1 0.39 -13.14 -22.63
C ASN A 1 -0.14 -14.44 -22.02
N ALA A 2 -1.23 -15.05 -22.51
CA ALA A 2 -1.81 -16.26 -21.90
C ALA A 2 -0.85 -17.46 -21.73
N GLY A 3 0.17 -17.61 -22.59
CA GLY A 3 1.20 -18.65 -22.44
C GLY A 3 2.12 -18.43 -21.23
N ILE A 4 2.53 -17.19 -20.96
CA ILE A 4 3.38 -16.83 -19.82
C ILE A 4 2.60 -16.98 -18.52
N THR A 5 1.35 -16.50 -18.49
CA THR A 5 0.47 -16.64 -17.33
C THR A 5 0.30 -18.11 -16.96
N ARG A 6 0.07 -19.01 -17.91
CA ARG A 6 -0.02 -20.46 -17.64
C ARG A 6 1.25 -21.05 -17.02
N LYS A 7 2.43 -20.64 -17.51
CA LYS A 7 3.72 -21.08 -16.92
C LYS A 7 3.87 -20.58 -15.48
N LEU A 8 3.53 -19.32 -15.23
CA LEU A 8 3.56 -18.74 -13.89
C LEU A 8 2.54 -19.39 -12.95
N THR A 9 1.34 -19.72 -13.43
CA THR A 9 0.34 -20.48 -12.67
C THR A 9 0.86 -21.86 -12.30
N SER A 10 1.57 -22.54 -13.20
CA SER A 10 2.20 -23.84 -12.92
C SER A 10 3.25 -23.73 -11.81
N LEU A 11 4.11 -22.71 -11.87
CA LEU A 11 5.11 -22.45 -10.82
C LEU A 11 4.46 -22.11 -9.47
N GLN A 12 3.43 -21.26 -9.47
CA GLN A 12 2.69 -20.94 -8.26
C GLN A 12 2.02 -22.18 -7.67
N ARG A 13 1.41 -23.04 -8.49
CA ARG A 13 0.83 -24.31 -8.04
C ARG A 13 1.87 -25.20 -7.37
N GLN A 14 3.08 -25.29 -7.92
CA GLN A 14 4.17 -26.05 -7.28
C GLN A 14 4.53 -25.47 -5.91
N ALA A 15 4.67 -24.14 -5.81
CA ALA A 15 4.95 -23.46 -4.54
C ALA A 15 3.81 -23.64 -3.52
N ALA A 16 2.55 -23.45 -3.93
CA ALA A 16 1.38 -23.60 -3.09
C ALA A 16 1.27 -25.02 -2.51
N ARG A 17 1.63 -26.05 -3.30
CA ARG A 17 1.69 -27.43 -2.80
C ARG A 17 2.79 -27.67 -1.77
N LEU A 18 3.96 -27.06 -1.96
CA LEU A 18 5.04 -27.14 -0.98
C LEU A 18 4.65 -26.45 0.34
N ILE A 19 3.99 -25.30 0.27
CA ILE A 19 3.51 -24.54 1.44
C ILE A 19 2.44 -25.34 2.20
N THR A 20 1.47 -25.91 1.48
CA THR A 20 0.31 -26.57 2.08
C THR A 20 0.51 -28.06 2.37
N GLY A 21 1.59 -28.68 1.85
CA GLY A 21 1.81 -30.13 1.94
C GLY A 21 0.80 -30.96 1.14
N ALA A 22 0.06 -30.35 0.21
CA ALA A 22 -1.06 -30.98 -0.47
C ALA A 22 -0.66 -31.94 -1.61
N MET A 23 -1.57 -32.90 -1.89
CA MET A 23 -1.39 -33.94 -2.89
C MET A 23 -1.24 -33.38 -4.32
N ASN A 24 -0.68 -34.18 -5.23
CA ASN A 24 -0.52 -33.81 -6.65
C ASN A 24 -1.85 -33.44 -7.33
N THR A 25 -2.95 -34.07 -6.90
CA THR A 25 -4.29 -33.97 -7.48
C THR A 25 -5.14 -32.85 -6.88
N THR A 26 -4.71 -32.18 -5.81
CA THR A 26 -5.49 -31.11 -5.17
C THR A 26 -5.73 -29.96 -6.16
N ALA A 27 -6.96 -29.45 -6.23
CA ALA A 27 -7.32 -28.37 -7.16
C ALA A 27 -6.54 -27.07 -6.86
N THR A 28 -6.18 -26.29 -7.90
CA THR A 28 -5.30 -25.12 -7.75
C THR A 28 -5.94 -23.98 -6.96
N ASP A 29 -7.23 -23.76 -7.16
CA ASP A 29 -8.04 -22.79 -6.41
C ASP A 29 -8.04 -23.10 -4.91
N ILE A 30 -8.22 -24.37 -4.54
CA ILE A 30 -8.13 -24.84 -3.15
C ILE A 30 -6.72 -24.59 -2.58
N LEU A 31 -5.68 -24.89 -3.34
CA LEU A 31 -4.29 -24.63 -2.93
C LEU A 31 -4.01 -23.14 -2.71
N ASP A 32 -4.46 -22.29 -3.64
CA ASP A 32 -4.26 -20.85 -3.57
C ASP A 32 -4.98 -20.28 -2.33
N ILE A 33 -6.21 -20.72 -2.04
CA ILE A 33 -6.96 -20.33 -0.84
C ILE A 33 -6.22 -20.76 0.44
N HIS A 34 -5.81 -22.02 0.54
CA HIS A 34 -5.11 -22.51 1.73
C HIS A 34 -3.73 -21.90 1.94
N ALA A 35 -3.05 -21.50 0.85
CA ALA A 35 -1.77 -20.81 0.90
C ALA A 35 -1.90 -19.28 1.03
N ALA A 36 -3.12 -18.74 1.11
CA ALA A 36 -3.42 -17.31 1.09
C ALA A 36 -2.79 -16.57 -0.12
N LEU A 37 -2.76 -17.22 -1.29
CA LEU A 37 -2.27 -16.68 -2.55
C LEU A 37 -3.45 -16.25 -3.43
N LEU A 38 -3.30 -15.14 -4.16
CA LEU A 38 -4.26 -14.84 -5.22
C LEU A 38 -3.98 -15.73 -6.44
N PRO A 39 -5.01 -16.09 -7.23
CA PRO A 39 -4.81 -16.69 -8.54
C PRO A 39 -3.84 -15.85 -9.38
N MET A 40 -2.91 -16.50 -10.07
CA MET A 40 -1.84 -15.82 -10.82
C MET A 40 -2.29 -14.65 -11.72
N PRO A 41 -3.42 -14.70 -12.46
CA PRO A 41 -3.89 -13.54 -13.22
C PRO A 41 -4.17 -12.30 -12.34
N LEU A 42 -4.74 -12.50 -11.15
CA LEU A 42 -5.01 -11.44 -10.18
C LEU A 42 -3.73 -10.95 -9.51
N GLU A 43 -2.77 -11.83 -9.26
CA GLU A 43 -1.44 -11.42 -8.78
C GLU A 43 -0.75 -10.49 -9.77
N ILE A 44 -0.74 -10.86 -11.05
CA ILE A 44 -0.17 -10.02 -12.11
C ILE A 44 -0.86 -8.65 -12.13
N GLU A 45 -2.19 -8.61 -12.03
CA GLU A 45 -2.93 -7.35 -12.02
C GLU A 45 -2.63 -6.51 -10.78
N ARG A 46 -2.52 -7.13 -9.60
CA ARG A 46 -2.09 -6.48 -8.36
C ARG A 46 -0.70 -5.87 -8.50
N HIS A 47 0.24 -6.59 -9.11
CA HIS A 47 1.58 -6.09 -9.38
C HIS A 47 1.58 -4.92 -10.37
N ARG A 48 0.80 -5.00 -11.45
CA ARG A 48 0.61 -3.91 -12.42
C ARG A 48 0.03 -2.67 -11.74
N HIS A 49 -1.01 -2.83 -10.93
CA HIS A 49 -1.64 -1.73 -10.21
C HIS A 49 -0.69 -1.06 -9.22
N ARG A 50 0.06 -1.85 -8.43
CA ARG A 50 1.08 -1.32 -7.51
C ARG A 50 2.18 -0.56 -8.26
N ALA A 51 2.65 -1.09 -9.39
CA ALA A 51 3.64 -0.41 -10.22
C ALA A 51 3.08 0.93 -10.74
N ALA A 52 1.83 0.93 -11.21
CA ALA A 52 1.15 2.12 -11.71
C ALA A 52 1.03 3.20 -10.63
N THR A 53 0.60 2.79 -9.43
CA THR A 53 0.47 3.66 -8.26
C THR A 53 1.82 4.23 -7.84
N ARG A 54 2.88 3.41 -7.79
CA ARG A 54 4.23 3.91 -7.47
C ARG A 54 4.70 4.95 -8.49
N LEU A 55 4.49 4.68 -9.79
CA LEU A 55 4.86 5.60 -10.86
C LEU A 55 4.12 6.94 -10.77
N THR A 56 2.85 6.94 -10.36
CA THR A 56 2.05 8.18 -10.24
C THR A 56 2.43 9.02 -9.02
N THR A 57 3.01 8.41 -7.99
CA THR A 57 3.50 9.08 -6.77
C THR A 57 4.93 9.63 -6.87
N LEU A 58 5.58 9.56 -8.04
CA LEU A 58 6.97 9.99 -8.19
C LEU A 58 7.16 11.50 -8.01
N PRO A 59 8.26 11.96 -7.39
CA PRO A 59 8.58 13.38 -7.30
C PRO A 59 8.96 13.94 -8.68
N ALA A 60 8.76 15.25 -8.87
CA ALA A 60 9.08 15.92 -10.13
C ALA A 60 10.56 15.80 -10.54
N SER A 61 11.47 15.60 -9.57
CA SER A 61 12.89 15.36 -9.82
C SER A 61 13.19 13.99 -10.44
N HIS A 62 12.24 13.04 -10.41
CA HIS A 62 12.46 11.70 -10.93
C HIS A 62 12.42 11.68 -12.47
N PRO A 63 13.38 11.03 -13.17
CA PRO A 63 13.46 11.03 -14.64
C PRO A 63 12.18 10.54 -15.35
N LEU A 64 11.46 9.61 -14.72
CA LEU A 64 10.22 9.05 -15.26
C LEU A 64 8.96 9.90 -14.99
N ALA A 65 9.01 10.90 -14.10
CA ALA A 65 7.82 11.62 -13.65
C ALA A 65 7.07 12.30 -14.82
N GLU A 66 7.80 12.97 -15.72
CA GLU A 66 7.21 13.62 -16.88
C GLU A 66 6.64 12.64 -17.91
N ASN A 67 7.30 11.49 -18.10
CA ASN A 67 6.81 10.44 -19.00
C ASN A 67 5.52 9.81 -18.46
N VAL A 68 5.42 9.61 -17.14
CA VAL A 68 4.21 9.09 -16.49
C VAL A 68 3.06 10.08 -16.63
N LYS A 69 3.30 11.38 -16.38
CA LYS A 69 2.28 12.43 -16.59
C LYS A 69 1.78 12.46 -18.04
N LYS A 70 2.70 12.41 -19.02
CA LYS A 70 2.35 12.37 -20.44
C LYS A 70 1.51 11.14 -20.79
N ALA A 71 1.91 9.96 -20.32
CA ALA A 71 1.19 8.73 -20.61
C ALA A 71 -0.21 8.68 -19.96
N SER A 72 -0.36 9.22 -18.75
CA SER A 72 -1.67 9.36 -18.10
C SER A 72 -2.59 10.33 -18.84
N ARG A 73 -2.05 11.46 -19.33
CA ARG A 73 -2.81 12.43 -20.14
C ARG A 73 -3.22 11.88 -21.51
N TYR A 74 -2.31 11.16 -22.18
CA TYR A 74 -2.51 10.64 -23.52
C TYR A 74 -2.68 9.11 -23.53
N SER A 75 -3.51 8.59 -22.61
CA SER A 75 -3.72 7.16 -22.43
C SER A 75 -4.30 6.43 -23.65
N ARG A 76 -4.81 7.17 -24.65
CA ARG A 76 -5.31 6.63 -25.93
C ARG A 76 -4.53 7.18 -27.13
N ARG A 77 -3.20 7.01 -27.14
CA ARG A 77 -2.38 7.36 -28.31
C ARG A 77 -2.66 6.42 -29.49
N SER A 78 -2.84 7.01 -30.67
CA SER A 78 -3.25 6.28 -31.88
C SER A 78 -2.13 5.53 -32.61
N ARG A 79 -0.85 5.86 -32.38
CA ARG A 79 0.24 5.41 -33.27
C ARG A 79 1.39 4.67 -32.59
N HIS A 80 1.71 4.99 -31.33
CA HIS A 80 2.77 4.32 -30.56
C HIS A 80 2.38 4.16 -29.09
N PHE A 81 1.91 2.97 -28.74
CA PHE A 81 1.47 2.65 -27.38
C PHE A 81 2.61 1.99 -26.60
N SER A 82 3.14 2.68 -25.59
CA SER A 82 4.08 2.06 -24.67
C SER A 82 3.33 1.31 -23.56
N PRO A 83 3.95 0.30 -22.92
CA PRO A 83 3.36 -0.37 -21.75
C PRO A 83 2.96 0.61 -20.64
N LEU A 84 3.59 1.79 -20.57
CA LEU A 84 3.24 2.85 -19.62
C LEU A 84 1.87 3.47 -19.95
N HIS A 85 1.56 3.68 -21.23
CA HIS A 85 0.23 4.16 -21.66
C HIS A 85 -0.85 3.11 -21.36
N GLU A 86 -0.54 1.83 -21.55
CA GLU A 86 -1.43 0.72 -21.16
C GLU A 86 -1.73 0.77 -19.67
N LEU A 87 -0.67 0.77 -18.86
CA LEU A 87 -0.77 0.78 -17.41
C LEU A 87 -1.60 1.95 -16.89
N MET A 88 -1.37 3.16 -17.41
CA MET A 88 -2.12 4.35 -17.02
C MET A 88 -3.57 4.33 -17.54
N GLY A 89 -3.79 3.83 -18.76
CA GLY A 89 -5.11 3.70 -19.36
C GLY A 89 -5.99 2.68 -18.66
N THR A 90 -5.44 1.52 -18.29
CA THR A 90 -6.15 0.43 -17.61
C THR A 90 -6.67 0.85 -16.25
N PHE A 91 -5.85 1.52 -15.43
CA PHE A 91 -6.22 1.87 -14.05
C PHE A 91 -6.78 3.29 -13.88
N GLY A 92 -6.76 4.12 -14.93
CA GLY A 92 -7.29 5.49 -14.88
C GLY A 92 -6.60 6.41 -13.86
N LEU A 93 -5.38 6.08 -13.44
CA LEU A 93 -4.65 6.82 -12.41
C LEU A 93 -4.22 8.19 -12.93
N LYS A 94 -4.39 9.22 -12.09
CA LYS A 94 -4.05 10.62 -12.40
C LYS A 94 -2.92 11.10 -11.49
N PRO A 95 -1.66 11.20 -11.97
CA PRO A 95 -0.54 11.65 -11.15
C PRO A 95 -0.78 12.99 -10.43
N ALA A 96 -1.51 13.91 -11.05
CA ALA A 96 -1.83 15.21 -10.46
C ALA A 96 -2.74 15.15 -9.21
N ARG A 97 -3.43 14.02 -8.98
CA ARG A 97 -4.30 13.80 -7.81
C ARG A 97 -3.67 12.88 -6.77
N MET A 98 -2.46 12.39 -7.02
CA MET A 98 -1.77 11.44 -6.14
C MET A 98 -0.79 12.19 -5.25
N GLU A 99 -0.67 11.75 -4.00
CA GLU A 99 0.36 12.25 -3.11
C GLU A 99 1.75 11.93 -3.67
N THR A 100 2.66 12.90 -3.60
CA THR A 100 4.04 12.70 -4.05
C THR A 100 4.85 12.03 -2.95
N ARG A 101 5.35 10.84 -3.22
CA ARG A 101 6.25 10.11 -2.33
C ARG A 101 7.70 10.44 -2.68
N LYS A 102 8.38 11.20 -1.82
CA LYS A 102 9.82 11.43 -1.97
C LYS A 102 10.54 10.09 -1.82
N ALA A 103 11.37 9.72 -2.80
CA ALA A 103 12.27 8.59 -2.65
C ALA A 103 13.32 8.97 -1.61
N VAL A 104 13.13 8.54 -0.37
CA VAL A 104 14.14 8.76 0.66
C VAL A 104 15.13 7.61 0.57
N ARG A 105 16.29 7.90 -0.04
CA ARG A 105 17.45 7.00 0.01
C ARG A 105 18.23 7.39 1.24
N TYR A 106 18.03 6.63 2.30
CA TYR A 106 18.86 6.73 3.48
C TYR A 106 20.11 5.87 3.28
N GLU A 107 21.21 6.25 3.93
CA GLU A 107 22.42 5.44 3.96
C GLU A 107 22.17 4.14 4.74
N ALA A 108 23.01 3.12 4.53
CA ALA A 108 22.82 1.81 5.17
C ALA A 108 22.92 1.86 6.72
N ASN A 109 23.61 2.88 7.25
CA ASN A 109 23.77 3.16 8.67
C ASN A 109 22.75 4.18 9.21
N TRP A 110 21.74 4.55 8.42
CA TRP A 110 20.76 5.54 8.85
C TRP A 110 19.90 4.99 10.00
N ASP A 111 20.01 5.65 11.14
CA ASP A 111 19.14 5.43 12.30
C ASP A 111 17.98 6.44 12.26
N PRO A 112 16.71 5.98 12.12
CA PRO A 112 15.55 6.86 12.17
C PRO A 112 15.36 7.54 13.54
N LYS A 113 16.09 7.12 14.59
CA LYS A 113 15.89 7.54 15.98
C LYS A 113 14.43 7.40 16.42
N LEU A 114 13.73 6.43 15.85
CA LEU A 114 12.33 6.15 16.12
C LEU A 114 12.25 4.99 17.11
N ASN A 115 11.73 5.26 18.30
CA ASN A 115 11.44 4.23 19.28
C ASN A 115 9.99 3.77 19.11
N ILE A 116 9.80 2.50 18.72
CA ILE A 116 8.47 1.90 18.60
C ILE A 116 8.25 1.03 19.83
N ASN A 117 7.30 1.44 20.67
CA ASN A 117 6.89 0.68 21.85
C ASN A 117 5.50 0.09 21.61
N ILE A 118 5.39 -1.23 21.71
CA ILE A 118 4.11 -1.95 21.68
C ILE A 118 3.86 -2.47 23.08
N TYR A 119 2.77 -2.03 23.71
CA TYR A 119 2.42 -2.39 25.09
C TYR A 119 1.40 -3.55 25.08
N ASP A 120 1.60 -4.52 25.96
CA ASP A 120 0.74 -5.71 26.04
C ASP A 120 -0.64 -5.42 26.68
N ASN A 121 -0.71 -4.37 27.50
CA ASN A 121 -1.93 -3.99 28.18
C ASN A 121 -2.11 -2.47 28.29
N GLU A 122 -3.37 -2.05 28.43
CA GLU A 122 -3.77 -0.65 28.55
C GLU A 122 -3.13 0.04 29.76
N ARG A 123 -2.97 -0.66 30.89
CA ARG A 123 -2.40 -0.09 32.11
C ARG A 123 -0.93 0.31 31.95
N GLU A 124 -0.17 -0.46 31.18
CA GLU A 124 1.22 -0.15 30.85
C GLU A 124 1.31 0.99 29.85
N ALA A 125 0.48 0.98 28.81
CA ALA A 125 0.39 2.09 27.87
C ALA A 125 0.06 3.42 28.57
N MET A 126 -0.92 3.42 29.48
CA MET A 126 -1.30 4.60 30.26
C MET A 126 -0.22 5.05 31.25
N ARG A 127 0.57 4.12 31.81
CA ARG A 127 1.71 4.46 32.65
C ARG A 127 2.82 5.12 31.84
N ALA A 128 3.16 4.55 30.68
CA ALA A 128 4.15 5.13 29.79
C ALA A 128 3.72 6.51 29.30
N LEU A 129 2.44 6.69 28.97
CA LEU A 129 1.90 7.97 28.54
C LEU A 129 2.00 9.05 29.63
N ARG A 130 1.77 8.70 30.90
CA ARG A 130 1.90 9.64 32.02
C ARG A 130 3.35 10.05 32.31
N LEU A 131 4.30 9.20 31.94
CA LEU A 131 5.73 9.44 32.10
C LEU A 131 6.34 10.09 30.84
N ASP A 132 5.55 10.27 29.78
CA ASP A 132 6.01 10.89 28.55
C ASP A 132 6.07 12.41 28.72
N GLU A 133 7.28 12.95 28.65
CA GLU A 133 7.59 14.37 28.79
C GLU A 133 7.70 15.07 27.41
N ALA A 134 7.19 14.45 26.35
CA ALA A 134 7.20 15.06 25.03
C ALA A 134 6.37 16.36 25.00
N GLU A 135 6.98 17.45 24.52
CA GLU A 135 6.30 18.73 24.27
C GLU A 135 5.09 18.56 23.34
N VAL A 136 5.20 17.64 22.37
CA VAL A 136 4.18 17.38 21.35
C VAL A 136 3.77 15.92 21.39
N GLN A 137 2.48 15.69 21.65
CA GLN A 137 1.86 14.36 21.67
C GLN A 137 0.75 14.29 20.64
N VAL A 138 0.72 13.23 19.83
CA VAL A 138 -0.34 13.00 18.83
C VAL A 138 -0.97 11.65 19.08
N PHE A 139 -2.28 11.66 19.33
CA PHE A 139 -3.09 10.46 19.49
C PHE A 139 -3.90 10.24 18.22
N THR A 140 -3.93 9.01 17.73
CA THR A 140 -4.68 8.66 16.53
C THR A 140 -5.56 7.47 16.82
N ASP A 141 -6.80 7.49 16.34
CA ASP A 141 -7.71 6.36 16.44
C ASP A 141 -8.56 6.21 15.17
N GLY A 142 -8.99 4.99 14.89
CA GLY A 142 -9.84 4.63 13.77
C GLY A 142 -11.15 4.03 14.26
N SER A 143 -12.27 4.43 13.66
CA SER A 143 -13.60 3.91 14.01
C SER A 143 -14.25 3.25 12.81
N GLY A 144 -14.79 2.04 12.99
CA GLY A 144 -15.80 1.45 12.10
C GLY A 144 -17.16 1.56 12.77
N PHE A 145 -18.04 2.45 12.30
CA PHE A 145 -19.40 2.61 12.87
C PHE A 145 -20.44 2.66 11.77
N GLN A 146 -21.47 1.81 11.88
CA GLN A 146 -22.60 1.73 10.94
C GLN A 146 -22.16 1.63 9.46
N GLY A 147 -21.14 0.81 9.18
CA GLY A 147 -20.59 0.62 7.83
C GLY A 147 -19.83 1.84 7.29
N GLY A 148 -19.48 2.82 8.14
CA GLY A 148 -18.60 3.92 7.82
C GLY A 148 -17.25 3.77 8.49
N VAL A 149 -16.18 4.11 7.77
CA VAL A 149 -14.82 4.16 8.31
C VAL A 149 -14.43 5.61 8.58
N GLY A 150 -14.13 5.89 9.84
CA GLY A 150 -13.65 7.17 10.34
C GLY A 150 -12.23 7.07 10.87
N ALA A 151 -11.49 8.17 10.82
CA ALA A 151 -10.20 8.33 11.48
C ALA A 151 -10.15 9.68 12.18
N ALA A 152 -9.56 9.71 13.37
CA ALA A 152 -9.33 10.92 14.13
C ALA A 152 -7.88 11.02 14.58
N ALA A 153 -7.38 12.24 14.66
CA ALA A 153 -6.10 12.55 15.27
C ALA A 153 -6.24 13.79 16.17
N VAL A 154 -5.70 13.72 17.38
CA VAL A 154 -5.69 14.80 18.36
C VAL A 154 -4.25 15.17 18.69
N LEU A 155 -3.92 16.45 18.57
CA LEU A 155 -2.64 17.01 18.91
C LEU A 155 -2.73 17.71 20.27
N TYR A 156 -1.87 17.30 21.19
CA TYR A 156 -1.60 17.98 22.44
C TYR A 156 -0.24 18.66 22.39
N ARG A 157 -0.16 19.85 22.99
CA ARG A 157 1.10 20.53 23.28
C ARG A 157 1.09 20.96 24.74
N ASP A 158 2.14 20.60 25.47
CA ASP A 158 2.27 20.89 26.91
C ASP A 158 1.05 20.45 27.74
N GLY A 159 0.44 19.32 27.37
CA GLY A 159 -0.76 18.78 28.02
C GLY A 159 -2.09 19.43 27.62
N GLU A 160 -2.09 20.45 26.76
CA GLU A 160 -3.30 21.11 26.26
C GLU A 160 -3.66 20.64 24.84
N GLU A 161 -4.94 20.34 24.60
CA GLU A 161 -5.45 20.01 23.27
C GLU A 161 -5.34 21.24 22.35
N GLN A 162 -4.50 21.15 21.32
CA GLN A 162 -4.29 22.24 20.36
C GLN A 162 -5.18 22.10 19.13
N ARG A 163 -5.33 20.86 18.63
CA ARG A 163 -6.02 20.62 17.36
C ARG A 163 -6.59 19.22 17.26
N LEU A 164 -7.79 19.16 16.69
CA LEU A 164 -8.49 17.93 16.37
C LEU A 164 -8.73 17.84 14.86
N LEU A 165 -8.41 16.69 14.29
CA LEU A 165 -8.69 16.35 12.89
C LEU A 165 -9.57 15.11 12.85
N ARG A 166 -10.66 15.17 12.08
CA ARG A 166 -11.59 14.04 11.88
C ARG A 166 -11.85 13.87 10.39
N TYR A 167 -11.71 12.65 9.89
CA TYR A 167 -11.95 12.30 8.50
C TYR A 167 -12.90 11.10 8.40
N ARG A 168 -13.85 11.18 7.47
CA ARG A 168 -14.58 10.02 6.98
C ARG A 168 -13.81 9.48 5.78
N LEU A 169 -13.20 8.30 5.95
CA LEU A 169 -12.36 7.67 4.92
C LEU A 169 -13.21 6.98 3.86
N GLY A 170 -14.38 6.46 4.24
CA GLY A 170 -15.28 5.81 3.31
C GLY A 170 -16.42 5.04 3.97
N VAL A 171 -17.00 4.16 3.18
CA VAL A 171 -17.84 3.05 3.64
C VAL A 171 -16.97 1.79 3.73
N GLU A 172 -17.24 0.97 4.73
CA GLU A 172 -16.59 -0.32 4.97
C GLU A 172 -16.94 -1.34 3.88
#